data_AF-Q2UCB0-F1
#
_entry.id   AF-Q2UCB0-F1
#
_cell.length_a   1.000
_cell.length_b   1.000
_cell.length_c   1.000
_cell.angle_alpha   90.00
_cell.angle_beta   90.00
_cell.angle_gamma   90.00
#
_symmetry.space_group_name_H-M   'P 1'
#
loop_
_entity.id
_entity.type
_entity.pdbx_description
1 polymer ?
#
loop_
_entity_poly.entity_id
_entity_poly.type
_entity_poly.pdbx_seq_one_letter_code
_entity_poly.pdbx_strand_id
1 'polypeptide(L)'
;MPTIPARRFAMQRLHAGQSIKVIDSSGGQVIDTWAFTIPSTPAFPRYMSMTHTRSTLQKLLPSVNESFLDNRRDPILTIVEDTSPGAHDVLYAACSPERYLQLGGHKDHDNCADNLRSAVQQCTEPSFSHVVGFLESGWMPDPLNLFMKVNINGTKLQCLDPDSKAGDYIVLKAEQECIIMQ
;
A
#
# COMPACT_ATOMS: atom_id res chain seq x y z
N MET A 1 -11.79 -3.01 -16.82
CA MET A 1 -10.95 -2.67 -15.64
C MET A 1 -9.51 -2.96 -16.02
N PRO A 2 -8.56 -2.04 -15.79
CA PRO A 2 -7.15 -2.31 -16.04
C PRO A 2 -6.67 -3.46 -15.14
N THR A 3 -5.83 -4.35 -15.66
CA THR A 3 -5.21 -5.44 -14.91
C THR A 3 -3.76 -5.06 -14.65
N ILE A 4 -3.30 -5.17 -13.41
CA ILE A 4 -1.89 -5.04 -13.07
C ILE A 4 -1.22 -6.38 -13.40
N PRO A 5 -0.28 -6.46 -14.36
CA PRO A 5 0.42 -7.70 -14.63
C PRO A 5 1.20 -8.17 -13.40
N ALA A 6 1.37 -9.49 -13.25
CA ALA A 6 2.17 -10.03 -12.15
C ALA A 6 3.57 -9.36 -12.11
N ARG A 7 4.02 -9.01 -10.90
CA ARG A 7 5.34 -8.39 -10.66
C ARG A 7 5.51 -7.00 -11.31
N ARG A 8 4.41 -6.32 -11.64
CA ARG A 8 4.38 -4.96 -12.15
C ARG A 8 3.54 -4.08 -11.23
N PHE A 9 3.56 -2.79 -11.51
CA PHE A 9 2.82 -1.79 -10.75
C PHE A 9 1.74 -1.12 -11.59
N ALA A 10 0.82 -0.45 -10.92
CA ALA A 10 -0.05 0.57 -11.48
C ALA A 10 -0.12 1.79 -10.56
N MET A 11 -0.49 2.93 -11.13
CA MET A 11 -0.75 4.14 -10.37
C MET A 11 -2.06 4.76 -10.84
N GLN A 12 -2.84 5.32 -9.91
CA GLN A 12 -4.09 5.98 -10.23
C GLN A 12 -4.24 7.23 -9.37
N ARG A 13 -4.52 8.37 -10.01
CA ARG A 13 -4.96 9.57 -9.30
C ARG A 13 -6.42 9.39 -8.87
N LEU A 14 -6.69 9.72 -7.60
CA LEU A 14 -8.02 9.76 -7.03
C LEU A 14 -8.29 11.17 -6.50
N HIS A 15 -9.42 11.73 -6.93
CA HIS A 15 -9.98 12.92 -6.33
C HIS A 15 -10.70 12.59 -5.02
N ALA A 16 -10.82 13.56 -4.12
CA ALA A 16 -11.58 13.37 -2.89
C ALA A 16 -13.02 12.90 -3.19
N GLY A 17 -13.48 11.87 -2.49
CA GLY A 17 -14.77 11.22 -2.68
C GLY A 17 -14.80 10.13 -3.76
N GLN A 18 -13.79 10.03 -4.63
CA GLN A 18 -13.68 8.91 -5.57
C GLN A 18 -13.28 7.63 -4.86
N SER A 19 -13.65 6.49 -5.42
CA SER A 19 -13.30 5.17 -4.89
C SER A 19 -12.53 4.35 -5.92
N ILE A 20 -11.58 3.55 -5.44
CA ILE A 20 -10.92 2.52 -6.20
C ILE A 20 -11.32 1.15 -5.67
N LYS A 21 -11.63 0.22 -6.58
CA LYS A 21 -11.90 -1.18 -6.26
C LYS A 21 -10.68 -2.00 -6.68
N VAL A 22 -10.11 -2.73 -5.72
CA VAL A 22 -8.95 -3.61 -5.92
C VAL A 22 -9.46 -5.04 -5.82
N ILE A 23 -9.31 -5.81 -6.89
CA ILE A 23 -9.86 -7.17 -7.01
C ILE A 23 -8.71 -8.16 -7.07
N ASP A 24 -8.70 -9.15 -6.19
CA ASP A 24 -7.84 -10.33 -6.31
C ASP A 24 -8.40 -11.23 -7.43
N SER A 25 -7.95 -11.00 -8.67
CA SER A 25 -8.53 -11.69 -9.84
C SER A 25 -8.19 -13.18 -9.92
N SER A 26 -7.07 -13.60 -9.32
CA SER A 26 -6.61 -15.00 -9.33
C SER A 26 -6.93 -15.75 -8.03
N GLY A 27 -7.15 -15.03 -6.92
CA GLY A 27 -7.08 -15.60 -5.57
C GLY A 27 -5.63 -15.76 -5.13
N GLY A 28 -5.38 -15.63 -3.84
CA GLY A 28 -4.05 -15.83 -3.25
C GLY A 28 -3.02 -14.75 -3.55
N GLN A 29 -3.37 -13.65 -4.23
CA GLN A 29 -2.40 -12.62 -4.62
C GLN A 29 -2.30 -11.52 -3.57
N VAL A 30 -1.10 -11.27 -3.06
CA VAL A 30 -0.80 -10.12 -2.21
C VAL A 30 -0.47 -8.89 -3.06
N ILE A 31 -0.99 -7.72 -2.68
CA ILE A 31 -0.77 -6.46 -3.37
C ILE A 31 -0.31 -5.39 -2.37
N ASP A 32 0.95 -5.00 -2.44
CA ASP A 32 1.45 -3.84 -1.69
C ASP A 32 0.78 -2.58 -2.21
N THR A 33 0.22 -1.75 -1.33
CA THR A 33 -0.54 -0.56 -1.70
C THR A 33 -0.05 0.65 -0.90
N TRP A 34 0.26 1.72 -1.61
CA TRP A 34 0.60 3.03 -1.05
C TRP A 34 -0.35 4.10 -1.57
N ALA A 35 -0.52 5.17 -0.79
CA ALA A 35 -1.15 6.39 -1.28
C ALA A 35 -0.34 7.60 -0.84
N PHE A 36 -0.11 8.52 -1.77
CA PHE A 36 0.59 9.78 -1.55
C PHE A 36 -0.37 10.93 -1.83
N THR A 37 -0.52 11.84 -0.88
CA THR A 37 -1.33 13.05 -1.07
C THR A 37 -0.69 13.93 -2.13
N ILE A 38 -1.50 14.55 -2.97
CA ILE A 38 -1.06 15.62 -3.88
C ILE A 38 -1.10 16.94 -3.08
N PRO A 39 0.06 17.50 -2.66
CA PRO A 39 0.07 18.66 -1.79
C PRO A 39 -0.28 19.95 -2.55
N SER A 40 -0.99 20.86 -1.89
CA SER A 40 -1.28 22.20 -2.45
C SER A 40 -0.06 23.14 -2.43
N THR A 41 0.96 22.83 -1.64
CA THR A 41 2.22 23.58 -1.53
C THR A 41 3.42 22.63 -1.44
N PRO A 42 4.61 23.00 -1.96
CA PRO A 42 5.81 22.19 -1.81
C PRO A 42 6.14 21.98 -0.33
N ALA A 43 6.08 20.74 0.12
CA ALA A 43 6.34 20.34 1.50
C ALA A 43 6.93 18.93 1.54
N PHE A 44 7.32 18.47 2.74
CA PHE A 44 7.66 17.07 2.96
C PHE A 44 6.51 16.15 2.50
N PRO A 45 6.78 15.04 1.78
CA PRO A 45 5.74 14.16 1.29
C PRO A 45 4.75 13.70 2.37
N ARG A 46 3.46 13.79 2.03
CA ARG A 46 2.38 13.21 2.81
C ARG A 46 2.00 11.87 2.21
N TYR A 47 2.00 10.84 3.03
CA TYR A 47 1.79 9.46 2.58
C TYR A 47 0.96 8.69 3.60
N MET A 48 0.18 7.74 3.11
CA MET A 48 -0.56 6.77 3.93
C MET A 48 0.41 6.03 4.85
N SER A 49 0.18 6.13 6.16
CA SER A 49 1.12 5.64 7.16
C SER A 49 0.48 4.62 8.08
N MET A 50 0.98 3.39 7.99
CA MET A 50 0.52 2.26 8.82
C MET A 50 0.73 2.51 10.30
N THR A 51 1.88 3.08 10.69
CA THR A 51 2.19 3.37 12.09
C THR A 51 1.32 4.50 12.67
N HIS A 52 1.00 5.54 11.90
CA HIS A 52 0.09 6.60 12.35
C HIS A 52 -1.35 6.08 12.45
N THR A 53 -1.80 5.29 11.47
CA THR A 53 -3.11 4.64 11.49
C THR A 53 -3.26 3.76 12.74
N ARG A 54 -2.34 2.80 12.95
CA ARG A 54 -2.40 1.85 14.07
C ARG A 54 -2.35 2.53 15.44
N SER A 55 -1.46 3.52 15.61
CA SER A 55 -1.34 4.23 16.89
C SER A 55 -2.53 5.15 17.18
N THR A 56 -3.23 5.64 16.15
CA THR A 56 -4.41 6.51 16.32
C THR A 56 -5.66 5.69 16.60
N LEU A 57 -5.90 4.64 15.81
CA LEU A 57 -7.09 3.80 15.95
C LEU A 57 -6.95 2.77 17.08
N GLN A 58 -5.73 2.53 17.56
CA GLN A 58 -5.40 1.44 18.48
C GLN A 58 -5.82 0.06 17.94
N LYS A 59 -5.75 -0.10 16.61
CA LYS A 59 -6.09 -1.31 15.85
C LYS A 59 -4.99 -1.58 14.83
N LEU A 60 -4.72 -2.84 14.51
CA LEU A 60 -3.79 -3.16 13.42
C LEU A 60 -4.31 -2.66 12.08
N LEU A 61 -5.60 -2.84 11.81
CA LEU A 61 -6.27 -2.41 10.60
C LEU A 61 -7.50 -1.56 10.92
N PRO A 62 -7.84 -0.58 10.07
CA PRO A 62 -9.17 0.03 10.06
C PRO A 62 -10.25 -1.02 9.78
N SER A 63 -11.42 -0.85 10.38
CA SER A 63 -12.65 -1.58 10.00
C SER A 63 -13.30 -0.93 8.78
N VAL A 64 -14.31 -1.58 8.19
CA VAL A 64 -15.18 -0.92 7.20
C VAL A 64 -15.79 0.35 7.81
N ASN A 65 -15.76 1.44 7.04
CA ASN A 65 -16.06 2.83 7.41
C ASN A 65 -15.01 3.54 8.28
N GLU A 66 -13.85 2.94 8.52
CA GLU A 66 -12.69 3.63 9.12
C GLU A 66 -11.62 3.92 8.07
N SER A 67 -10.78 4.93 8.35
CA SER A 67 -9.76 5.41 7.43
C SER A 67 -8.36 4.96 7.82
N PHE A 68 -7.59 4.57 6.81
CA PHE A 68 -6.15 4.76 6.87
C PHE A 68 -5.85 6.25 6.93
N LEU A 69 -4.81 6.59 7.69
CA LEU A 69 -4.36 7.95 7.93
C LEU A 69 -3.01 8.20 7.26
N ASP A 70 -2.73 9.45 6.94
CA ASP A 70 -1.40 9.86 6.52
C ASP A 70 -0.45 10.11 7.70
N ASN A 71 0.79 10.49 7.40
CA ASN A 71 1.82 10.87 8.37
C ASN A 71 1.54 12.19 9.14
N ARG A 72 0.39 12.85 8.93
CA ARG A 72 -0.14 13.96 9.74
C ARG A 72 -1.37 13.56 10.55
N ARG A 73 -1.80 12.29 10.44
CA ARG A 73 -3.02 11.72 11.04
C ARG A 73 -4.31 12.22 10.39
N ASP A 74 -4.23 12.79 9.19
CA ASP A 74 -5.43 13.13 8.42
C ASP A 74 -5.90 11.89 7.63
N PRO A 75 -7.21 11.64 7.50
CA PRO A 75 -7.74 10.54 6.68
C PRO A 75 -7.26 10.62 5.24
N ILE A 76 -6.81 9.50 4.67
CA ILE A 76 -6.39 9.44 3.26
C ILE A 76 -7.24 8.47 2.43
N LEU A 77 -7.44 7.24 2.91
CA LEU A 77 -8.26 6.22 2.27
C LEU A 77 -9.17 5.56 3.31
N THR A 78 -10.46 5.51 3.03
CA THR A 78 -11.46 4.83 3.88
C THR A 78 -11.86 3.50 3.26
N ILE A 79 -11.87 2.44 4.05
CA ILE A 79 -12.42 1.16 3.63
C ILE A 79 -13.93 1.30 3.57
N VAL A 80 -14.54 1.22 2.39
CA VAL A 80 -16.01 1.31 2.25
C VAL A 80 -16.66 -0.05 2.03
N GLU A 81 -15.89 -1.03 1.56
CA GLU A 81 -16.34 -2.39 1.34
C GLU A 81 -15.13 -3.33 1.33
N ASP A 82 -15.25 -4.51 1.92
CA ASP A 82 -14.27 -5.59 1.83
C ASP A 82 -15.02 -6.93 1.82
N THR A 83 -14.89 -7.68 0.74
CA THR A 83 -15.53 -8.98 0.56
C THR A 83 -14.61 -10.15 0.90
N SER A 84 -13.33 -9.87 1.15
CA SER A 84 -12.38 -10.87 1.60
C SER A 84 -12.65 -11.29 3.05
N PRO A 85 -11.97 -12.31 3.57
CA PRO A 85 -12.00 -12.65 5.00
C PRO A 85 -11.46 -11.54 5.94
N GLY A 86 -11.04 -10.38 5.41
CA GLY A 86 -10.54 -9.23 6.17
C GLY A 86 -9.05 -9.30 6.53
N ALA A 87 -8.31 -10.21 5.91
CA ALA A 87 -6.88 -10.38 6.14
C ALA A 87 -6.08 -9.43 5.24
N HIS A 88 -5.50 -8.40 5.86
CA HIS A 88 -4.51 -7.52 5.26
C HIS A 88 -3.35 -7.36 6.25
N ASP A 89 -2.15 -7.04 5.76
CA ASP A 89 -1.00 -6.81 6.63
C ASP A 89 -0.50 -5.36 6.54
N VAL A 90 0.02 -4.88 7.67
CA VAL A 90 0.60 -3.54 7.83
C VAL A 90 1.90 -3.56 8.64
N LEU A 91 2.48 -4.75 8.82
CA LEU A 91 3.65 -5.00 9.68
C LEU A 91 4.88 -5.41 8.87
N TYR A 92 4.68 -6.05 7.71
CA TYR A 92 5.76 -6.40 6.81
C TYR A 92 6.10 -5.22 5.90
N ALA A 93 7.38 -4.90 5.85
CA ALA A 93 7.91 -4.01 4.83
C ALA A 93 7.75 -4.64 3.44
N ALA A 94 7.70 -3.79 2.42
CA ALA A 94 7.73 -4.21 1.03
C ALA A 94 8.92 -5.12 0.75
N CYS A 95 8.73 -6.13 -0.11
CA CYS A 95 9.86 -6.95 -0.55
C CYS A 95 10.87 -6.07 -1.33
N SER A 96 12.15 -6.39 -1.18
CA SER A 96 13.26 -5.62 -1.71
C SER A 96 14.40 -6.53 -2.20
N PRO A 97 15.38 -6.02 -2.97
CA PRO A 97 16.55 -6.79 -3.36
C PRO A 97 17.29 -7.42 -2.17
N GLU A 98 17.44 -6.66 -1.07
CA GLU A 98 18.07 -7.13 0.16
C GLU A 98 17.29 -8.28 0.79
N ARG A 99 15.96 -8.19 0.77
CA ARG A 99 15.09 -9.26 1.28
C ARG A 99 15.27 -10.56 0.48
N TYR A 100 15.35 -10.47 -0.84
CA TYR A 100 15.56 -11.65 -1.69
C TYR A 100 16.95 -12.27 -1.48
N LEU A 101 18.00 -11.45 -1.31
CA LEU A 101 19.35 -11.95 -0.99
C LEU A 101 19.36 -12.71 0.35
N GLN A 102 18.70 -12.18 1.39
CA GLN A 102 18.60 -12.86 2.70
C GLN A 102 17.87 -14.21 2.62
N LEU A 103 16.96 -14.37 1.66
CA LEU A 103 16.23 -15.61 1.40
C LEU A 103 16.99 -16.57 0.47
N GLY A 104 18.24 -16.25 0.09
CA GLY A 104 19.06 -17.05 -0.82
C GLY A 104 18.70 -16.89 -2.30
N GLY A 105 17.87 -15.90 -2.63
CA GLY A 105 17.51 -15.52 -4.00
C GLY A 105 18.51 -14.56 -4.64
N HIS A 106 18.16 -14.06 -5.83
CA HIS A 106 18.99 -13.11 -6.58
C HIS A 106 18.55 -11.65 -6.34
N LYS A 107 19.50 -10.72 -6.34
CA LYS A 107 19.22 -9.28 -6.19
C LYS A 107 18.32 -8.69 -7.28
N ASP A 108 18.37 -9.26 -8.49
CA ASP A 108 17.61 -8.79 -9.65
C ASP A 108 16.19 -9.38 -9.72
N HIS A 109 15.72 -10.01 -8.64
CA HIS A 109 14.34 -10.47 -8.54
C HIS A 109 13.39 -9.27 -8.44
N ASP A 110 12.40 -9.18 -9.32
CA ASP A 110 11.37 -8.12 -9.26
C ASP A 110 10.76 -8.05 -7.84
N ASN A 111 10.56 -6.83 -7.36
CA ASN A 111 10.18 -6.58 -5.98
C ASN A 111 9.35 -5.30 -5.85
N CYS A 112 8.57 -5.23 -4.78
CA CYS A 112 7.61 -4.15 -4.55
C CYS A 112 8.28 -2.80 -4.29
N ALA A 113 9.45 -2.80 -3.62
CA ALA A 113 10.22 -1.57 -3.39
C ALA A 113 10.68 -0.91 -4.71
N ASP A 114 11.21 -1.68 -5.66
CA ASP A 114 11.61 -1.16 -6.97
C ASP A 114 10.41 -0.81 -7.86
N ASN A 115 9.31 -1.55 -7.73
CA ASN A 115 8.04 -1.20 -8.36
C ASN A 115 7.55 0.18 -7.89
N LEU A 116 7.58 0.47 -6.59
CA LEU A 116 7.21 1.78 -6.08
C LEU A 116 8.15 2.88 -6.60
N ARG A 117 9.47 2.67 -6.54
CA ARG A 117 10.45 3.65 -7.08
C ARG A 117 10.18 3.95 -8.54
N SER A 118 9.94 2.91 -9.35
CA SER A 118 9.62 3.04 -10.77
C SER A 118 8.30 3.78 -10.99
N ALA A 119 7.27 3.49 -10.18
CA ALA A 119 5.98 4.17 -10.26
C ALA A 119 6.10 5.66 -9.96
N VAL A 120 6.83 6.03 -8.89
CA VAL A 120 7.04 7.44 -8.53
C VAL A 120 7.86 8.17 -9.60
N GLN A 121 8.93 7.54 -10.14
CA GLN A 121 9.75 8.13 -11.20
C GLN A 121 8.98 8.36 -12.51
N GLN A 122 8.01 7.50 -12.82
CA GLN A 122 7.17 7.62 -14.01
C GLN A 122 5.93 8.51 -13.78
N CYS A 123 5.71 8.98 -12.55
CA CYS A 123 4.60 9.85 -12.24
C CYS A 123 4.83 11.25 -12.82
N THR A 124 3.90 11.72 -13.66
CA THR A 124 4.00 13.03 -14.33
C THR A 124 3.47 14.19 -13.49
N GLU A 125 2.95 13.93 -12.28
CA GLU A 125 2.43 14.95 -11.38
C GLU A 125 3.61 15.78 -10.81
N PRO A 126 3.74 17.09 -11.12
CA PRO A 126 4.93 17.87 -10.78
C PRO A 126 5.27 17.89 -9.28
N SER A 127 4.23 17.83 -8.44
CA SER A 127 4.38 17.80 -6.98
C SER A 127 5.03 16.51 -6.45
N PHE A 128 5.16 15.46 -7.27
CA PHE A 128 5.77 14.17 -6.89
C PHE A 128 7.30 14.15 -6.98
N SER A 129 7.94 15.20 -7.52
CA SER A 129 9.41 15.34 -7.48
C SER A 129 9.98 15.22 -6.06
N HIS A 130 9.24 15.71 -5.05
CA HIS A 130 9.61 15.56 -3.64
C HIS A 130 9.47 14.12 -3.13
N VAL A 131 8.55 13.33 -3.69
CA VAL A 131 8.40 11.91 -3.37
C VAL A 131 9.58 11.11 -3.93
N VAL A 132 10.05 11.44 -5.13
CA VAL A 132 11.29 10.86 -5.70
C VAL A 132 12.47 11.07 -4.74
N GLY A 133 12.75 12.32 -4.39
CA GLY A 133 13.86 12.64 -3.48
C GLY A 133 13.70 12.01 -2.08
N PHE A 134 12.47 11.86 -1.61
CA PHE A 134 12.17 11.18 -0.36
C PHE A 134 12.52 9.69 -0.41
N LEU A 135 12.14 8.97 -1.47
CA LEU A 135 12.52 7.56 -1.65
C LEU A 135 14.02 7.39 -1.87
N GLU A 136 14.67 8.31 -2.59
CA GLU A 136 16.12 8.31 -2.83
C GLU A 136 16.94 8.57 -1.56
N SER A 137 16.36 9.23 -0.55
CA SER A 137 16.98 9.40 0.77
C SER A 137 17.10 8.07 1.56
N GLY A 138 16.53 6.99 1.03
CA GLY A 138 16.49 5.67 1.67
C GLY A 138 15.24 5.42 2.50
N TRP A 139 14.32 6.39 2.61
CA TRP A 139 13.06 6.19 3.30
C TRP A 139 12.05 5.45 2.41
N MET A 140 11.47 4.37 2.93
CA MET A 140 10.41 3.58 2.29
C MET A 140 9.22 3.50 3.24
N PRO A 141 8.05 4.07 2.92
CA PRO A 141 6.85 3.87 3.73
C PRO A 141 6.43 2.41 3.75
N ASP A 142 5.99 1.90 4.90
CA ASP A 142 5.39 0.57 4.97
C ASP A 142 4.13 0.51 4.10
N PRO A 143 3.98 -0.51 3.24
CA PRO A 143 2.77 -0.71 2.44
C PRO A 143 1.58 -1.11 3.31
N LEU A 144 0.38 -0.91 2.77
CA LEU A 144 -0.76 -1.78 3.07
C LEU A 144 -0.64 -3.03 2.17
N ASN A 145 -0.34 -4.18 2.76
CA ASN A 145 -0.25 -5.45 2.05
C ASN A 145 -1.66 -6.07 1.93
N LEU A 146 -2.38 -5.72 0.87
CA LEU A 146 -3.73 -6.21 0.64
C LEU A 146 -3.73 -7.74 0.47
N PHE A 147 -4.69 -8.41 1.11
CA PHE A 147 -4.90 -9.86 1.11
C PHE A 147 -3.79 -10.68 1.81
N MET A 148 -2.72 -10.04 2.26
CA MET A 148 -1.65 -10.73 2.99
C MET A 148 -2.13 -11.16 4.38
N LYS A 149 -1.93 -12.44 4.69
CA LYS A 149 -2.27 -13.02 5.98
C LYS A 149 -1.04 -13.17 6.86
N VAL A 150 -1.01 -12.40 7.94
CA VAL A 150 0.03 -12.48 8.98
C VAL A 150 -0.60 -12.83 10.31
N ASN A 151 -0.17 -13.94 10.90
CA ASN A 151 -0.55 -14.34 12.24
C ASN A 151 0.42 -13.76 13.27
N ILE A 152 -0.11 -13.20 14.35
CA ILE A 152 0.67 -12.65 15.47
C ILE A 152 0.52 -13.60 16.65
N ASN A 153 1.62 -14.20 17.08
CA ASN A 153 1.67 -15.10 18.22
C ASN A 153 2.70 -14.61 19.25
N GLY A 154 2.22 -13.86 20.25
CA GLY A 154 3.07 -13.16 21.19
C GLY A 154 3.95 -12.14 20.46
N THR A 155 5.27 -12.38 20.44
CA THR A 155 6.24 -11.53 19.73
C THR A 155 6.60 -12.03 18.33
N LYS A 156 6.03 -13.16 17.89
CA LYS A 156 6.33 -13.77 16.59
C LYS A 156 5.31 -13.33 15.55
N LEU A 157 5.81 -13.00 14.37
CA LEU A 157 5.03 -12.81 13.15
C LEU A 157 5.21 -14.02 12.24
N GLN A 158 4.12 -14.56 11.74
CA GLN A 158 4.12 -15.69 10.82
C GLN A 158 3.31 -15.32 9.58
N CYS A 159 4.01 -15.21 8.44
CA CYS A 159 3.36 -15.10 7.13
C CYS A 159 2.72 -16.44 6.79
N LEU A 160 1.42 -16.41 6.47
CA LEU A 160 0.63 -17.57 6.06
C LEU A 160 0.19 -17.37 4.61
N ASP A 161 -0.31 -18.44 4.00
CA ASP A 161 -0.97 -18.34 2.70
C ASP A 161 -2.21 -17.43 2.82
N PRO A 162 -2.43 -16.51 1.85
CA PRO A 162 -3.65 -15.70 1.82
C PRO A 162 -4.91 -16.56 1.77
N ASP A 163 -5.95 -16.12 2.47
CA ASP A 163 -7.28 -16.77 2.41
C ASP A 163 -8.19 -16.18 1.32
N SER A 164 -7.72 -15.14 0.59
CA SER A 164 -8.48 -14.48 -0.47
C SER A 164 -8.77 -15.42 -1.63
N LYS A 165 -9.99 -15.34 -2.14
CA LYS A 165 -10.46 -16.10 -3.30
C LYS A 165 -10.47 -15.23 -4.54
N ALA A 166 -10.45 -15.89 -5.70
CA ALA A 166 -10.64 -15.20 -6.97
C ALA A 166 -11.97 -14.42 -6.96
N GLY A 167 -11.88 -13.11 -7.20
CA GLY A 167 -13.01 -12.19 -7.18
C GLY A 167 -13.25 -11.49 -5.84
N ASP A 168 -12.55 -11.86 -4.77
CA ASP A 168 -12.55 -11.06 -3.53
C ASP A 168 -11.99 -9.67 -3.83
N TYR A 169 -12.52 -8.66 -3.16
CA TYR A 169 -12.12 -7.28 -3.39
C TYR A 169 -12.26 -6.41 -2.16
N ILE A 170 -11.52 -5.30 -2.19
CA ILE A 170 -11.66 -4.18 -1.27
C ILE A 170 -11.96 -2.92 -2.07
N VAL A 171 -12.78 -2.03 -1.51
CA VAL A 171 -13.07 -0.71 -2.05
C VAL A 171 -12.55 0.34 -1.09
N LEU A 172 -11.71 1.24 -1.61
CA LEU A 172 -11.07 2.31 -0.87
C LEU A 172 -11.56 3.65 -1.42
N LYS A 173 -12.18 4.48 -0.58
CA LYS A 173 -12.61 5.83 -0.94
C LYS A 173 -11.55 6.85 -0.52
N ALA A 174 -11.12 7.70 -1.44
CA ALA A 174 -10.19 8.78 -1.16
C ALA A 174 -10.88 9.88 -0.33
N GLU A 175 -10.26 10.26 0.79
CA GLU A 175 -10.71 11.35 1.66
C GLU A 175 -10.03 12.69 1.32
N GLN A 176 -9.00 12.64 0.47
CA GLN A 176 -8.25 13.78 -0.05
C GLN A 176 -7.69 13.46 -1.44
N GLU A 177 -7.19 14.47 -2.15
CA GLU A 177 -6.49 14.26 -3.44
C GLU A 177 -5.23 13.42 -3.23
N CYS A 178 -5.16 12.24 -3.85
CA CYS A 178 -4.02 11.36 -3.73
C CYS A 178 -3.71 10.59 -5.02
N ILE A 179 -2.50 10.05 -5.10
CA ILE A 179 -2.14 9.02 -6.07
C ILE A 179 -1.95 7.72 -5.29
N ILE A 180 -2.75 6.71 -5.63
CA ILE A 180 -2.57 5.35 -5.14
C ILE A 180 -1.60 4.61 -6.07
N MET A 181 -0.69 3.84 -5.49
CA MET A 181 0.32 3.05 -6.20
C MET A 181 0.27 1.63 -5.66
N GLN A 182 0.25 0.66 -6.57
CA GLN A 182 0.08 -0.77 -6.30
C GLN A 182 1.04 -1.59 -7.14
#